data_AF-A0A925ID20-F1
#
_entry.id   AF-A0A925ID20-F1
#
_cell.length_a   1.000
_cell.length_b   1.000
_cell.length_c   1.000
_cell.angle_alpha   90.00
_cell.angle_beta   90.00
_cell.angle_gamma   90.00
#
_symmetry.space_group_name_H-M   'P 1'
#
loop_
_entity.id
_entity.type
_entity.pdbx_description
1 polymer ?
#
loop_
_entity_poly.entity_id
_entity_poly.type
_entity_poly.pdbx_seq_one_letter_code
_entity_poly.pdbx_strand_id
1 'polypeptide(L)'
;MTKSLRANRKRRPGFTIVELLVAIFVIGILAGISVVSYNGIQLRAQNLRRQDDMKAVEAQLETYAIRNGGTYPATTANPAANWKTVDVRTDANCFNGSAQTDWIPEMTSLPQSFPNTGSATGVDGNPGCYLYASNGEQYVLSAWNMLADPQAEPPLYRRLGFRSFQTSTSTQFYSCNANVIGGANGSSYDITQDYYKHSYVISNITDCDETPPPGA
;
A
#
# COMPACT_ATOMS: atom_id res chain seq x y z
N MET A 1 83.94 -5.00 -24.85
CA MET A 1 82.75 -5.05 -25.73
C MET A 1 81.49 -4.84 -24.89
N THR A 2 80.95 -3.63 -24.83
CA THR A 2 79.70 -3.33 -24.13
C THR A 2 78.57 -3.19 -25.16
N LYS A 3 77.70 -4.21 -25.25
CA LYS A 3 76.50 -4.16 -26.10
C LYS A 3 75.47 -3.22 -25.47
N SER A 4 75.19 -2.10 -26.15
CA SER A 4 74.07 -1.21 -25.81
C SER A 4 72.75 -1.90 -26.14
N LEU A 5 71.93 -2.18 -25.11
CA LEU A 5 70.57 -2.67 -25.26
C LEU A 5 69.62 -1.48 -25.44
N ARG A 6 69.14 -1.25 -26.67
CA ARG A 6 68.08 -0.28 -26.94
C ARG A 6 66.72 -0.90 -26.58
N ALA A 7 66.08 -0.39 -25.52
CA ALA A 7 64.72 -0.78 -25.15
C ALA A 7 63.70 -0.24 -26.16
N ASN A 8 62.97 -1.14 -26.82
CA ASN A 8 61.93 -0.79 -27.79
C ASN A 8 60.62 -0.43 -27.05
N ARG A 9 60.39 0.85 -26.76
CA ARG A 9 59.18 1.34 -26.10
C ARG A 9 58.02 1.31 -27.10
N LYS A 10 57.24 0.22 -27.12
CA LYS A 10 55.96 0.13 -27.84
C LYS A 10 55.06 1.29 -27.40
N ARG A 11 54.69 2.19 -28.32
CA ARG A 11 53.72 3.24 -28.05
C ARG A 11 52.36 2.58 -27.84
N ARG A 12 51.76 2.78 -26.66
CA ARG A 12 50.36 2.40 -26.44
C ARG A 12 49.50 3.37 -27.27
N PRO A 13 48.57 2.89 -28.11
CA PRO A 13 47.63 3.79 -28.78
C PRO A 13 46.86 4.58 -27.72
N GLY A 14 46.78 5.90 -27.91
CA GLY A 14 45.99 6.78 -27.06
C GLY A 14 44.51 6.75 -27.46
N PHE A 15 43.63 7.02 -26.51
CA PHE A 15 42.19 7.14 -26.75
C PHE A 15 41.93 8.33 -27.68
N THR A 16 41.11 8.14 -28.71
CA THR A 16 40.68 9.23 -29.60
C THR A 16 39.55 10.04 -28.96
N ILE A 17 39.45 11.32 -29.32
CA ILE A 17 38.35 12.19 -28.86
C ILE A 17 37.00 11.62 -29.33
N VAL A 18 36.95 11.01 -30.52
CA VAL A 18 35.74 10.42 -31.08
C VAL A 18 35.27 9.23 -30.25
N GLU A 19 36.18 8.36 -29.78
CA GLU A 19 35.82 7.24 -28.89
C GLU A 19 35.23 7.74 -27.57
N LEU A 20 35.79 8.81 -27.00
CA LEU A 20 35.25 9.40 -25.78
C LEU A 20 33.88 10.04 -26.02
N LEU A 21 33.70 10.71 -27.16
CA LEU A 21 32.44 11.38 -27.54
C LEU A 21 31.31 10.37 -27.74
N VAL A 22 31.57 9.28 -28.46
CA VAL A 22 30.57 8.22 -28.65
C VAL A 22 30.25 7.55 -27.31
N ALA A 23 31.24 7.34 -26.43
CA ALA A 23 30.99 6.75 -25.12
C ALA A 23 30.05 7.60 -24.25
N ILE A 24 30.30 8.91 -24.12
CA ILE A 24 29.42 9.79 -23.34
C ILE A 24 28.01 9.92 -23.97
N PHE A 25 27.92 9.86 -25.30
CA PHE A 25 26.65 9.88 -26.02
C PHE A 25 25.81 8.64 -25.74
N VAL A 26 26.42 7.45 -25.80
CA VAL A 26 25.74 6.18 -25.48
C VAL A 26 25.32 6.16 -24.00
N ILE A 27 26.18 6.61 -23.08
CA ILE A 27 25.82 6.72 -21.66
C ILE A 27 24.65 7.68 -21.46
N GLY A 28 24.60 8.79 -22.19
CA GLY A 28 23.48 9.75 -22.15
C GLY A 28 22.15 9.14 -22.57
N ILE A 29 22.13 8.39 -23.68
CA ILE A 29 20.92 7.69 -24.14
C ILE A 29 20.47 6.63 -23.13
N LEU A 30 21.41 5.79 -22.67
CA LEU A 30 21.11 4.72 -21.72
C LEU A 30 20.61 5.28 -20.38
N ALA A 31 21.20 6.37 -19.89
CA ALA A 31 20.76 7.05 -18.68
C ALA A 31 19.32 7.58 -18.82
N GLY A 32 19.00 8.21 -19.95
CA GLY A 32 17.65 8.74 -20.21
C GLY A 32 16.56 7.65 -20.18
N ILE A 33 16.78 6.52 -20.85
CA ILE A 33 15.84 5.38 -20.85
C ILE A 33 15.71 4.79 -19.44
N SER A 34 16.84 4.65 -18.73
CA SER A 34 16.88 4.01 -17.41
C SER A 34 16.06 4.77 -16.37
N VAL A 35 16.10 6.11 -16.37
CA VAL A 35 15.38 6.93 -15.38
C VAL A 35 13.85 6.74 -15.46
N VAL A 36 13.27 6.73 -16.66
CA VAL A 36 11.82 6.59 -16.83
C VAL A 36 11.35 5.20 -16.41
N SER A 37 12.09 4.15 -16.78
CA SER A 37 11.77 2.78 -16.38
C SER A 37 11.93 2.53 -14.88
N TYR A 38 12.90 3.20 -14.24
CA TYR A 38 13.20 3.00 -12.83
C TYR A 38 12.05 3.44 -11.91
N ASN A 39 11.42 4.58 -12.20
CA ASN A 39 10.29 5.09 -11.42
C ASN A 39 9.11 4.10 -11.39
N GLY A 40 8.70 3.56 -12.54
CA GLY A 40 7.59 2.61 -12.61
C GLY A 40 7.87 1.29 -11.90
N ILE A 41 9.11 0.79 -11.97
CA ILE A 41 9.54 -0.43 -11.25
C ILE A 41 9.50 -0.20 -9.74
N GLN A 42 9.97 0.96 -9.27
CA GLN A 42 9.99 1.29 -7.85
C GLN A 42 8.57 1.41 -7.26
N LEU A 43 7.62 2.00 -8.00
CA LEU A 43 6.22 2.08 -7.58
C LEU A 43 5.57 0.69 -7.47
N ARG A 44 5.77 -0.17 -8.48
CA ARG A 44 5.27 -1.56 -8.45
C ARG A 44 5.87 -2.36 -7.30
N ALA A 45 7.17 -2.22 -7.05
CA ALA A 45 7.85 -2.90 -5.94
C ALA A 45 7.27 -2.47 -4.58
N GLN A 46 6.95 -1.18 -4.40
CA GLN A 46 6.29 -0.68 -3.19
C GLN A 46 4.88 -1.28 -3.04
N ASN A 47 4.08 -1.34 -4.10
CA ASN A 47 2.74 -1.92 -4.03
C ASN A 47 2.77 -3.42 -3.73
N LEU A 48 3.65 -4.18 -4.37
CA LEU A 48 3.85 -5.61 -4.06
C LEU A 48 4.21 -5.79 -2.59
N ARG A 49 5.10 -4.94 -2.06
CA ARG A 49 5.47 -5.02 -0.66
C ARG A 49 4.28 -4.79 0.28
N ARG A 50 3.43 -3.80 -0.01
CA ARG A 50 2.22 -3.55 0.79
C ARG A 50 1.23 -4.71 0.73
N GLN A 51 1.11 -5.38 -0.41
CA GLN A 51 0.34 -6.61 -0.52
C GLN A 51 0.93 -7.74 0.32
N ASP A 52 2.26 -7.87 0.35
CA ASP A 52 2.94 -8.88 1.19
C ASP A 52 2.75 -8.60 2.68
N ASP A 53 2.83 -7.33 3.10
CA ASP A 53 2.57 -6.94 4.49
C ASP A 53 1.11 -7.27 4.87
N MET A 54 0.15 -6.99 3.99
CA MET A 54 -1.27 -7.33 4.19
C MET A 54 -1.51 -8.84 4.33
N LYS A 55 -0.85 -9.65 3.50
CA LYS A 55 -0.89 -11.12 3.62
C LYS A 55 -0.23 -11.62 4.90
N ALA A 56 0.83 -10.96 5.36
CA ALA A 56 1.45 -11.29 6.63
C ALA A 56 0.51 -11.03 7.81
N VAL A 57 -0.26 -9.92 7.77
CA VAL A 57 -1.30 -9.65 8.76
C VAL A 57 -2.44 -10.66 8.66
N GLU A 58 -2.92 -10.96 7.45
CA GLU A 58 -3.96 -11.98 7.21
C GLU A 58 -3.55 -13.34 7.80
N ALA A 59 -2.33 -13.81 7.53
CA ALA A 59 -1.84 -15.08 8.06
C ALA A 59 -1.83 -15.13 9.61
N GLN A 60 -1.59 -13.98 10.26
CA GLN A 60 -1.67 -13.89 11.72
C GLN A 60 -3.12 -13.89 12.22
N LEU A 61 -4.04 -13.22 11.53
CA LEU A 61 -5.47 -13.28 11.84
C LEU A 61 -5.99 -14.73 11.72
N GLU A 62 -5.60 -15.45 10.68
CA GLU A 62 -5.94 -16.87 10.51
C GLU A 62 -5.32 -17.73 11.62
N THR A 63 -4.07 -17.47 11.99
CA THR A 63 -3.39 -18.19 13.09
C THR A 63 -4.11 -17.94 14.42
N TYR A 64 -4.51 -16.71 14.69
CA TYR A 64 -5.31 -16.37 15.86
C TYR A 64 -6.65 -17.10 15.84
N ALA A 65 -7.37 -17.08 14.71
CA ALA A 65 -8.64 -17.78 14.57
C ALA A 65 -8.51 -19.28 14.86
N ILE A 66 -7.47 -19.93 14.34
CA ILE A 66 -7.18 -21.35 14.64
C ILE A 66 -6.98 -21.59 16.14
N ARG A 67 -6.28 -20.70 16.85
CA ARG A 67 -6.04 -20.81 18.30
C ARG A 67 -7.29 -20.51 19.13
N ASN A 68 -8.20 -19.69 18.61
CA ASN A 68 -9.34 -19.14 19.34
C ASN A 68 -10.67 -19.70 18.83
N GLY A 69 -10.69 -20.96 18.38
CA GLY A 69 -11.91 -21.69 18.05
C GLY A 69 -12.66 -21.17 16.82
N GLY A 70 -11.92 -20.63 15.84
CA GLY A 70 -12.46 -20.05 14.60
C GLY A 70 -12.89 -18.60 14.73
N THR A 71 -12.57 -17.92 15.85
CA THR A 71 -12.97 -16.53 16.08
C THR A 71 -11.82 -15.55 15.85
N TYR A 72 -12.14 -14.43 15.20
CA TYR A 72 -11.19 -13.34 14.97
C TYR A 72 -11.20 -12.35 16.13
N PRO A 73 -10.13 -11.54 16.32
CA PRO A 73 -10.11 -10.48 17.32
C PRO A 73 -11.24 -9.47 17.10
N ALA A 74 -12.29 -9.52 17.91
CA ALA A 74 -13.43 -8.62 17.75
C ALA A 74 -13.05 -7.17 18.10
N THR A 75 -13.51 -6.20 17.30
CA THR A 75 -13.26 -4.77 17.53
C THR A 75 -14.33 -4.08 18.40
N THR A 76 -15.31 -4.84 18.93
CA THR A 76 -16.33 -4.53 19.97
C THR A 76 -17.71 -3.97 19.54
N ALA A 77 -18.68 -4.07 20.46
CA ALA A 77 -20.14 -4.07 20.30
C ALA A 77 -20.85 -2.75 19.88
N ASN A 78 -20.12 -1.66 19.58
CA ASN A 78 -20.72 -0.41 19.11
C ASN A 78 -20.17 -0.03 17.71
N PRO A 79 -20.97 -0.21 16.65
CA PRO A 79 -20.56 -0.13 15.24
C PRO A 79 -20.22 1.29 14.74
N ALA A 80 -20.46 2.34 15.54
CA ALA A 80 -20.28 3.71 15.11
C ALA A 80 -18.85 4.26 15.27
N ALA A 81 -17.92 3.52 15.93
CA ALA A 81 -16.62 4.09 16.30
C ALA A 81 -15.40 3.15 16.30
N ASN A 82 -15.55 1.82 16.18
CA ASN A 82 -14.47 0.92 16.62
C ASN A 82 -13.89 0.05 15.49
N TRP A 83 -13.13 0.72 14.62
CA TRP A 83 -12.14 0.15 13.72
C TRP A 83 -10.76 0.38 14.36
N LYS A 84 -9.88 -0.60 14.29
CA LYS A 84 -8.49 -0.47 14.72
C LYS A 84 -7.69 0.07 13.55
N THR A 85 -6.91 1.12 13.77
CA THR A 85 -6.08 1.71 12.70
C THR A 85 -4.65 1.86 13.14
N VAL A 86 -3.72 1.69 12.20
CA VAL A 86 -2.30 1.97 12.41
C VAL A 86 -1.75 2.72 11.19
N ASP A 87 -1.17 3.89 11.44
CA ASP A 87 -0.38 4.69 10.51
C ASP A 87 0.87 3.90 10.14
N VAL A 88 1.08 3.70 8.85
CA VAL A 88 2.30 3.01 8.40
C VAL A 88 3.54 3.76 8.84
N ARG A 89 3.54 5.09 8.96
CA ARG A 89 4.75 5.89 9.24
C ARG A 89 5.28 5.81 10.65
N THR A 90 4.41 5.71 11.63
CA THR A 90 4.74 6.03 13.01
C THR A 90 4.29 4.95 13.99
N ASP A 91 3.73 3.83 13.50
CA ASP A 91 3.03 2.82 14.31
C ASP A 91 1.98 3.44 15.27
N ALA A 92 1.52 4.66 14.99
CA ALA A 92 0.50 5.38 15.75
C ALA A 92 -0.88 5.17 15.12
N ASN A 93 -1.97 5.63 15.74
CA ASN A 93 -3.28 5.60 15.07
C ASN A 93 -3.41 6.80 14.13
N CYS A 94 -3.60 6.54 12.84
CA CYS A 94 -3.90 7.60 11.88
C CYS A 94 -5.37 8.08 11.94
N PHE A 95 -6.25 7.33 12.61
CA PHE A 95 -7.60 7.75 12.96
C PHE A 95 -7.82 7.64 14.47
N ASN A 96 -8.23 8.75 15.11
CA ASN A 96 -8.71 8.79 16.50
C ASN A 96 -7.70 8.38 17.61
N GLY A 97 -6.43 8.75 17.45
CA GLY A 97 -5.61 9.33 18.54
C GLY A 97 -5.18 8.49 19.75
N SER A 98 -5.23 7.15 19.75
CA SER A 98 -4.68 6.35 20.86
C SER A 98 -3.85 5.17 20.38
N ALA A 99 -2.51 5.32 20.35
CA ALA A 99 -1.57 4.28 19.93
C ALA A 99 -1.97 2.89 20.46
N GLN A 100 -2.46 2.03 19.56
CA GLN A 100 -2.80 0.66 19.91
C GLN A 100 -1.49 -0.13 19.86
N THR A 101 -0.79 -0.28 20.99
CA THR A 101 0.41 -1.14 21.08
C THR A 101 0.13 -2.59 20.71
N ASP A 102 -1.15 -2.99 20.60
CA ASP A 102 -1.62 -4.31 20.19
C ASP A 102 -2.90 -4.18 19.33
N TRP A 103 -2.80 -3.58 18.14
CA TRP A 103 -3.98 -3.38 17.25
C TRP A 103 -4.63 -4.69 16.79
N ILE A 104 -3.84 -5.76 16.68
CA ILE A 104 -4.27 -7.16 16.55
C ILE A 104 -3.59 -7.94 17.69
N PRO A 105 -4.32 -8.69 18.53
CA PRO A 105 -3.74 -9.52 19.57
C PRO A 105 -2.66 -10.45 19.01
N GLU A 106 -1.60 -10.66 19.79
CA GLU A 106 -0.41 -11.46 19.42
C GLU A 106 0.49 -10.82 18.37
N MET A 107 0.14 -9.65 17.81
CA MET A 107 1.02 -8.92 16.90
C MET A 107 1.80 -7.83 17.64
N THR A 108 3.07 -8.12 17.95
CA THR A 108 3.97 -7.22 18.71
C THR A 108 4.52 -6.04 17.90
N SER A 109 4.39 -6.08 16.58
CA SER A 109 4.83 -5.01 15.67
C SER A 109 4.13 -5.16 14.32
N LEU A 110 3.87 -4.04 13.64
CA LEU A 110 3.45 -4.09 12.24
C LEU A 110 4.51 -4.81 11.37
N PRO A 111 4.11 -5.54 10.32
CA PRO A 111 5.01 -5.84 9.22
C PRO A 111 5.41 -4.49 8.60
N GLN A 112 6.61 -4.00 8.94
CA GLN A 112 7.05 -2.69 8.47
C GLN A 112 7.58 -2.80 7.04
N SER A 113 6.88 -2.17 6.08
CA SER A 113 7.47 -1.77 4.81
C SER A 113 8.53 -0.70 5.08
N PHE A 114 9.80 -1.00 4.90
CA PHE A 114 10.84 0.04 4.91
C PHE A 114 10.87 0.80 3.56
N PRO A 115 10.97 2.15 3.52
CA PRO A 115 10.76 3.10 4.60
C PRO A 115 9.38 3.74 4.49
N ASN A 116 8.34 3.20 5.11
CA ASN A 116 7.12 3.93 5.47
C ASN A 116 6.60 4.94 4.44
N THR A 117 6.63 4.57 3.17
CA THR A 117 6.22 5.41 2.05
C THR A 117 4.72 5.26 1.81
N GLY A 118 3.91 5.25 2.87
CA GLY A 118 2.51 5.62 2.70
C GLY A 118 2.48 6.98 2.00
N SER A 119 1.58 7.15 1.02
CA SER A 119 1.55 8.35 0.16
C SER A 119 1.80 9.63 0.98
N ALA A 120 2.79 10.45 0.60
CA ALA A 120 3.08 11.75 1.24
C ALA A 120 1.80 12.58 1.41
N THR A 121 0.87 12.40 0.48
CA THR A 121 -0.45 12.99 0.40
C THR A 121 -1.41 11.91 -0.06
N GLY A 122 -2.16 11.34 0.86
CA GLY A 122 -3.24 10.47 0.49
C GLY A 122 -4.21 11.04 -0.53
N VAL A 123 -5.15 10.22 -0.99
CA VAL A 123 -6.32 10.69 -1.76
C VAL A 123 -7.04 11.84 -1.04
N ASP A 124 -6.96 11.87 0.29
CA ASP A 124 -7.50 12.90 1.19
C ASP A 124 -6.43 13.79 1.86
N GLY A 125 -5.16 13.67 1.45
CA GLY A 125 -4.03 14.40 2.04
C GLY A 125 -3.48 13.81 3.35
N ASN A 126 -4.03 12.70 3.87
CA ASN A 126 -3.54 12.01 5.07
C ASN A 126 -2.55 10.88 4.73
N PRO A 127 -1.73 10.40 5.68
CA PRO A 127 -0.90 9.21 5.47
C PRO A 127 -1.76 7.96 5.25
N GLY A 128 -1.21 6.96 4.55
CA GLY A 128 -1.84 5.65 4.40
C GLY A 128 -1.86 4.86 5.72
N CYS A 129 -2.86 4.00 5.90
CA CYS A 129 -3.06 3.23 7.13
C CYS A 129 -3.52 1.80 6.91
N TYR A 130 -3.19 0.92 7.86
CA TYR A 130 -3.87 -0.35 8.01
C TYR A 130 -5.12 -0.17 8.87
N LEU A 131 -6.25 -0.65 8.39
CA LEU A 131 -7.54 -0.61 9.07
C LEU A 131 -8.02 -2.04 9.28
N TYR A 132 -8.50 -2.34 10.48
CA TYR A 132 -9.06 -3.63 10.84
C TYR A 132 -10.37 -3.47 11.59
N ALA A 133 -11.40 -4.22 11.20
CA ALA A 133 -12.67 -4.31 11.91
C ALA A 133 -13.18 -5.75 11.89
N SER A 134 -13.77 -6.21 12.99
CA SER A 134 -14.33 -7.55 13.08
C SER A 134 -15.42 -7.65 14.14
N ASN A 135 -16.43 -8.48 13.86
CA ASN A 135 -17.46 -8.88 14.83
C ASN A 135 -17.12 -10.21 15.56
N GLY A 136 -15.94 -10.78 15.30
CA GLY A 136 -15.51 -12.08 15.84
C GLY A 136 -15.69 -13.25 14.87
N GLU A 137 -16.57 -13.15 13.87
CA GLU A 137 -16.77 -14.18 12.85
C GLU A 137 -16.33 -13.69 11.46
N GLN A 138 -16.67 -12.45 11.15
CA GLN A 138 -16.30 -11.75 9.93
C GLN A 138 -15.27 -10.67 10.25
N TYR A 139 -14.39 -10.38 9.31
CA TYR A 139 -13.44 -9.28 9.42
C TYR A 139 -13.24 -8.55 8.09
N VAL A 140 -12.76 -7.31 8.19
CA VAL A 140 -12.24 -6.51 7.09
C VAL A 140 -10.89 -5.99 7.52
N LEU A 141 -9.90 -6.23 6.67
CA LEU A 141 -8.56 -5.69 6.77
C LEU A 141 -8.29 -4.87 5.50
N SER A 142 -7.86 -3.61 5.63
CA SER A 142 -7.60 -2.74 4.49
C SER A 142 -6.30 -1.98 4.66
N ALA A 143 -5.50 -1.98 3.60
CA ALA A 143 -4.45 -1.01 3.36
C ALA A 143 -5.09 0.24 2.71
N TRP A 144 -5.59 1.14 3.54
CA TRP A 144 -6.25 2.36 3.10
C TRP A 144 -5.22 3.40 2.68
N ASN A 145 -5.47 4.02 1.52
CA ASN A 145 -4.68 5.17 1.04
C ASN A 145 -3.17 4.86 0.94
N MET A 146 -2.88 3.63 0.51
CA MET A 146 -1.54 3.04 0.50
C MET A 146 -0.87 3.01 -0.86
N LEU A 147 -1.54 3.44 -1.94
CA LEU A 147 -0.87 3.53 -3.24
C LEU A 147 0.27 4.54 -3.18
N ALA A 148 1.37 4.23 -3.88
CA ALA A 148 2.54 5.10 -3.89
C ALA A 148 2.24 6.41 -4.66
N ASP A 149 1.41 6.33 -5.69
CA ASP A 149 0.85 7.46 -6.41
C ASP A 149 -0.59 7.13 -6.86
N PRO A 150 -1.61 7.39 -6.02
CA PRO A 150 -2.99 7.03 -6.35
C PRO A 150 -3.51 7.75 -7.60
N GLN A 151 -2.94 8.89 -8.00
CA GLN A 151 -3.37 9.61 -9.21
C GLN A 151 -2.76 9.02 -10.49
N ALA A 152 -1.60 8.39 -10.41
CA ALA A 152 -0.93 7.75 -11.53
C ALA A 152 -1.17 6.23 -11.63
N GLU A 153 -1.65 5.60 -10.56
CA GLU A 153 -1.87 4.15 -10.48
C GLU A 153 -3.34 3.75 -10.68
N PRO A 154 -3.61 2.66 -11.43
CA PRO A 154 -4.97 2.17 -11.58
C PRO A 154 -5.53 1.74 -10.22
N PRO A 155 -6.84 1.92 -9.99
CA PRO A 155 -7.47 1.49 -8.75
C PRO A 155 -7.30 -0.02 -8.53
N LEU A 156 -7.07 -0.41 -7.27
CA LEU A 156 -7.06 -1.81 -6.85
C LEU A 156 -8.51 -2.19 -6.57
N TYR A 157 -9.19 -2.79 -7.53
CA TYR A 157 -10.61 -3.11 -7.36
C TYR A 157 -10.82 -4.21 -6.31
N ARG A 158 -11.16 -3.79 -5.09
CA ARG A 158 -12.03 -4.54 -4.17
C ARG A 158 -12.87 -3.52 -3.40
N ARG A 159 -14.19 -3.53 -3.61
CA ARG A 159 -15.09 -2.40 -3.28
C ARG A 159 -15.72 -2.47 -1.88
N LEU A 160 -15.25 -3.39 -1.06
CA LEU A 160 -15.65 -3.51 0.32
C LEU A 160 -14.93 -2.44 1.14
N GLY A 161 -15.67 -1.45 1.64
CA GLY A 161 -15.13 -0.41 2.51
C GLY A 161 -15.66 -0.50 3.93
N PHE A 162 -15.18 0.39 4.81
CA PHE A 162 -15.72 0.49 6.16
C PHE A 162 -16.97 1.36 6.16
N ARG A 163 -17.99 0.93 6.89
CA ARG A 163 -19.23 1.68 7.06
C ARG A 163 -19.02 2.79 8.09
N SER A 164 -19.24 4.06 7.72
CA SER A 164 -19.15 5.19 8.65
C SER A 164 -20.51 5.54 9.27
N PHE A 165 -20.54 5.77 10.59
CA PHE A 165 -21.53 6.56 11.35
C PHE A 165 -23.04 6.38 11.06
N GLN A 166 -23.57 5.15 11.14
CA GLN A 166 -25.02 4.98 11.29
C GLN A 166 -25.36 4.13 12.52
N THR A 167 -25.58 4.87 13.61
CA THR A 167 -26.51 4.63 14.73
C THR A 167 -26.75 3.18 15.17
N SER A 168 -26.02 2.81 16.22
CA SER A 168 -26.43 2.07 17.43
C SER A 168 -27.21 0.74 17.37
N THR A 169 -27.51 0.13 16.21
CA THR A 169 -28.21 -1.18 16.19
C THR A 169 -27.71 -2.21 15.18
N SER A 170 -26.78 -1.87 14.28
CA SER A 170 -26.29 -2.81 13.26
C SER A 170 -24.91 -3.37 13.60
N THR A 171 -24.75 -4.70 13.66
CA THR A 171 -23.42 -5.36 13.77
C THR A 171 -22.60 -5.25 12.48
N GLN A 172 -23.13 -4.63 11.42
CA GLN A 172 -22.48 -4.49 10.13
C GLN A 172 -21.48 -3.34 10.12
N PHE A 173 -20.19 -3.69 10.05
CA PHE A 173 -19.04 -2.77 10.08
C PHE A 173 -18.43 -2.49 8.69
N TYR A 174 -18.95 -3.16 7.66
CA TYR A 174 -18.54 -3.00 6.27
C TYR A 174 -19.65 -2.39 5.42
N SER A 175 -19.26 -1.83 4.30
CA SER A 175 -20.14 -1.26 3.29
C SER A 175 -19.75 -1.81 1.92
N CYS A 176 -20.74 -2.30 1.20
CA CYS A 176 -20.58 -2.88 -0.13
C CYS A 176 -21.04 -1.87 -1.16
N ASN A 177 -20.13 -1.41 -2.03
CA ASN A 177 -20.45 -0.54 -3.16
C ASN A 177 -21.28 0.69 -2.85
N ALA A 178 -21.29 1.18 -1.61
CA ALA A 178 -22.10 2.34 -1.28
C ALA A 178 -21.63 3.55 -2.09
N ASN A 179 -22.58 4.40 -2.50
CA ASN A 179 -22.27 5.63 -3.24
C ASN A 179 -21.27 6.54 -2.52
N VAL A 180 -21.14 6.36 -1.20
CA VAL A 180 -20.30 7.15 -0.32
C VAL A 180 -19.51 6.21 0.60
N ILE A 181 -18.37 5.70 0.13
CA ILE A 181 -17.43 4.99 1.00
C ILE A 181 -16.36 5.98 1.47
N GLY A 182 -16.56 6.58 2.66
CA GLY A 182 -15.56 7.43 3.34
C GLY A 182 -15.82 8.95 3.46
N GLY A 183 -16.99 9.49 3.11
CA GLY A 183 -17.36 10.89 3.44
C GLY A 183 -18.54 11.48 2.64
N ALA A 184 -19.55 12.05 3.31
CA ALA A 184 -20.83 12.55 2.76
C ALA A 184 -20.68 13.69 1.71
N ASN A 185 -21.56 13.91 0.72
CA ASN A 185 -23.02 14.10 0.84
C ASN A 185 -23.68 14.07 -0.56
N GLY A 186 -24.42 13.00 -0.91
CA GLY A 186 -25.16 12.93 -2.17
C GLY A 186 -25.71 11.54 -2.48
N SER A 187 -26.78 11.49 -3.29
CA SER A 187 -27.47 10.24 -3.66
C SER A 187 -26.79 9.47 -4.81
N SER A 188 -25.69 9.97 -5.37
CA SER A 188 -25.01 9.43 -6.56
C SER A 188 -23.55 9.08 -6.27
N TYR A 189 -23.05 8.01 -6.88
CA TYR A 189 -21.63 7.61 -6.79
C TYR A 189 -20.74 8.66 -7.46
N ASP A 190 -19.74 9.14 -6.73
CA ASP A 190 -18.66 10.00 -7.26
C ASP A 190 -17.32 9.28 -7.08
N ILE A 191 -16.77 8.76 -8.18
CA ILE A 191 -15.50 8.04 -8.16
C ILE A 191 -14.36 8.91 -7.64
N THR A 192 -14.41 10.23 -7.77
CA THR A 192 -13.36 11.13 -7.28
C THR A 192 -13.32 11.20 -5.76
N GLN A 193 -14.44 10.89 -5.09
CA GLN A 193 -14.60 10.87 -3.64
C GLN A 193 -14.54 9.45 -3.05
N ASP A 194 -14.37 8.41 -3.88
CA ASP A 194 -14.21 7.04 -3.43
C ASP A 194 -12.76 6.82 -2.94
N TYR A 195 -12.55 7.01 -1.64
CA TYR A 195 -11.24 6.82 -1.00
C TYR A 195 -10.76 5.35 -1.00
N TYR A 196 -11.67 4.39 -1.21
CA TYR A 196 -11.37 2.96 -1.15
C TYR A 196 -10.97 2.37 -2.50
N LYS A 197 -11.19 3.06 -3.62
CA LYS A 197 -10.69 2.64 -4.94
C LYS A 197 -9.17 2.49 -5.00
N HIS A 198 -8.45 3.14 -4.08
CA HIS A 198 -7.00 3.07 -3.92
C HIS A 198 -6.57 2.25 -2.70
N SER A 199 -7.45 1.42 -2.17
CA SER A 199 -7.17 0.56 -1.03
C SER A 199 -7.03 -0.89 -1.45
N TYR A 200 -6.23 -1.65 -0.71
CA TYR A 200 -6.15 -3.10 -0.88
C TYR A 200 -6.83 -3.77 0.31
N VAL A 201 -7.90 -4.52 0.03
CA VAL A 201 -8.79 -5.08 1.06
C VAL A 201 -8.74 -6.60 1.07
N ILE A 202 -8.64 -7.16 2.27
CA ILE A 202 -8.76 -8.59 2.58
C ILE A 202 -9.94 -8.76 3.54
N SER A 203 -10.84 -9.68 3.24
CA SER A 203 -11.97 -10.03 4.10
C SER A 203 -12.44 -11.45 3.82
N ASN A 204 -13.12 -12.03 4.82
CA ASN A 204 -13.86 -13.30 4.70
C ASN A 204 -15.37 -13.09 4.47
N ILE A 205 -15.79 -11.87 4.13
CA ILE A 205 -17.18 -11.51 3.85
C ILE A 205 -17.52 -11.94 2.43
N THR A 206 -18.58 -12.75 2.28
CA THR A 206 -18.99 -13.34 1.00
C THR A 206 -20.32 -12.81 0.47
N ASP A 207 -21.09 -12.12 1.30
CA ASP A 207 -22.40 -11.54 0.98
C ASP A 207 -22.30 -10.10 0.45
N CYS A 208 -21.08 -9.66 0.13
CA CYS A 208 -20.82 -8.33 -0.42
C CYS A 208 -20.91 -8.36 -1.94
N ASP A 209 -21.87 -7.63 -2.50
CA ASP A 209 -21.79 -7.25 -3.91
C ASP A 209 -20.63 -6.27 -4.06
N GLU A 210 -19.66 -6.59 -4.92
CA GLU A 210 -18.50 -5.76 -5.23
C GLU A 210 -18.58 -5.20 -6.67
N THR A 211 -19.73 -5.28 -7.34
CA THR A 211 -19.93 -4.68 -8.67
C THR A 211 -19.99 -3.13 -8.63
N PRO A 212 -19.21 -2.41 -9.45
CA PRO A 212 -19.31 -0.95 -9.53
C PRO A 212 -20.73 -0.47 -9.86
N PRO A 213 -21.21 0.65 -9.28
CA PRO A 213 -22.51 1.17 -9.57
C PRO A 213 -22.48 1.70 -11.02
N PRO A 214 -23.63 1.78 -11.70
CA PRO A 214 -23.68 2.33 -13.04
C PRO A 214 -23.06 3.73 -13.10
N GLY A 215 -22.06 3.91 -13.97
CA GLY A 215 -21.35 5.20 -14.17
C GLY A 215 -19.98 5.33 -13.47
N ALA A 216 -19.49 4.25 -12.85
CA ALA A 216 -18.12 4.13 -12.32
C ALA A 216 -17.08 3.71 -13.38
#